data_AF-A0A1G7EMJ4-F1
#
_entry.id   AF-A0A1G7EMJ4-F1
#
_cell.length_a   1.000
_cell.length_b   1.000
_cell.length_c   1.000
_cell.angle_alpha   90.00
_cell.angle_beta   90.00
_cell.angle_gamma   90.00
#
_symmetry.space_group_name_H-M   'P 1'
#
loop_
_entity.id
_entity.type
_entity.pdbx_description
1 polymer ?
#
loop_
_entity_poly.entity_id
_entity_poly.type
_entity_poly.pdbx_seq_one_letter_code
_entity_poly.pdbx_strand_id
1 'polypeptide(L)'
;MNSRIQRIILSGIIGTAAMTVFATIAPMMGMPEMSPAKKISAMLKLPLFIGWVMHFMMGIIFTFLYVILWADHCKIKYKWLKGGIFGVMIFLIAQILMLITQPMNNFDIMTVATMMGSLVGHIVFGIVVAMIMGNSCRTNKYCN
;
A
#
# COMPACT_ATOMS: atom_id res chain seq x y z
N MET A 1 17.26 4.47 -18.87
CA MET A 1 16.24 3.65 -18.16
C MET A 1 14.89 3.86 -18.82
N ASN A 2 14.07 2.82 -18.93
CA ASN A 2 12.73 2.89 -19.53
C ASN A 2 11.82 3.80 -18.67
N SER A 3 11.22 4.83 -19.27
CA SER A 3 10.38 5.83 -18.59
C SER A 3 9.21 5.19 -17.83
N ARG A 4 8.74 4.01 -18.26
CA ARG A 4 7.70 3.25 -17.57
C ARG A 4 8.17 2.68 -16.24
N ILE A 5 9.35 2.07 -16.19
CA ILE A 5 9.88 1.44 -14.97
C ILE A 5 10.15 2.51 -13.91
N GLN A 6 10.70 3.65 -14.32
CA GLN A 6 10.90 4.80 -13.42
C GLN A 6 9.57 5.26 -12.81
N ARG A 7 8.51 5.34 -13.62
CA ARG A 7 7.18 5.75 -13.15
C ARG A 7 6.55 4.75 -12.19
N ILE A 8 6.78 3.45 -12.38
CA ILE A 8 6.35 2.39 -11.43
C ILE A 8 7.07 2.56 -10.09
N ILE A 9 8.39 2.70 -10.11
CA ILE A 9 9.18 2.86 -8.89
C ILE A 9 8.78 4.14 -8.14
N LEU A 10 8.68 5.27 -8.85
CA LEU A 10 8.30 6.55 -8.26
C LEU A 10 6.87 6.53 -7.70
N SER A 11 5.92 5.93 -8.41
CA SER A 11 4.54 5.83 -7.90
C SER A 11 4.45 4.98 -6.64
N GLY A 12 5.21 3.89 -6.54
CA GLY A 12 5.31 3.11 -5.31
C GLY A 12 5.89 3.92 -4.14
N ILE A 13 7.00 4.63 -4.37
CA ILE A 13 7.63 5.47 -3.34
C ILE A 13 6.68 6.58 -2.89
N ILE A 14 6.08 7.32 -3.83
CA ILE A 14 5.17 8.43 -3.52
C ILE A 14 3.90 7.92 -2.83
N GLY A 15 3.34 6.80 -3.29
CA GLY A 15 2.19 6.16 -2.64
C GLY A 15 2.50 5.76 -1.20
N THR A 16 3.65 5.12 -0.95
CA THR A 16 4.05 4.71 0.39
C THR A 16 4.35 5.92 1.28
N ALA A 17 4.96 6.96 0.75
CA ALA A 17 5.18 8.21 1.48
C ALA A 17 3.84 8.85 1.88
N ALA A 18 2.87 8.92 0.96
CA ALA A 18 1.54 9.48 1.25
C ALA A 18 0.81 8.69 2.35
N MET A 19 0.86 7.37 2.29
CA MET A 19 0.33 6.52 3.36
C MET A 19 1.08 6.71 4.68
N THR A 20 2.40 6.88 4.64
CA THR A 20 3.22 7.12 5.83
C THR A 20 2.84 8.44 6.48
N VAL A 21 2.67 9.51 5.70
CA VAL A 21 2.19 10.80 6.19
C VAL A 21 0.82 10.66 6.83
N PHE A 22 -0.11 9.95 6.19
CA PHE A 22 -1.40 9.65 6.80
C PHE A 22 -1.24 8.92 8.14
N ALA A 23 -0.40 7.89 8.19
CA ALA A 23 -0.17 7.10 9.41
C ALA A 23 0.49 7.91 10.54
N THR A 24 1.26 8.95 10.22
CA THR A 24 1.81 9.89 11.22
C THR A 24 0.79 10.90 11.73
N ILE A 25 -0.22 11.25 10.93
CA ILE A 25 -1.27 12.21 11.30
C ILE A 25 -2.42 11.50 12.03
N ALA A 26 -2.70 10.23 11.70
CA ALA A 26 -3.80 9.46 12.28
C ALA A 26 -3.85 9.48 13.82
N PRO A 27 -2.72 9.42 14.56
CA PRO A 27 -2.74 9.53 16.02
C PRO A 27 -3.23 10.87 16.55
N MET A 28 -3.00 11.95 15.81
CA MET A 28 -3.52 13.29 16.15
C MET A 28 -5.04 13.36 15.99
N MET A 29 -5.65 12.39 15.30
CA MET A 29 -7.10 12.25 15.15
C MET A 29 -7.70 11.26 16.18
N GLY A 30 -6.95 10.90 17.22
CA GLY A 30 -7.40 9.98 18.27
C GLY A 30 -7.21 8.49 17.96
N MET A 31 -6.50 8.14 16.87
CA MET A 31 -6.15 6.75 16.58
C MET A 31 -4.88 6.32 17.34
N PRO A 32 -4.63 5.01 17.54
CA PRO A 32 -3.35 4.54 18.08
C PRO A 32 -2.17 4.81 17.13
N GLU A 33 -0.94 4.81 17.66
CA GLU A 33 0.29 4.94 16.84
C GLU A 33 0.38 3.81 15.79
N MET A 34 0.48 4.17 14.51
CA MET A 34 0.49 3.21 13.40
C MET A 34 1.77 3.28 12.56
N SER A 35 2.93 3.02 13.15
CA SER A 35 4.18 2.96 12.38
C SER A 35 4.33 1.62 11.64
N PRO A 36 4.27 1.57 10.29
CA PRO A 36 4.43 0.33 9.55
C PRO A 36 5.85 -0.23 9.67
N ALA A 37 6.86 0.65 9.63
CA ALA A 37 8.26 0.27 9.78
C ALA A 37 8.54 -0.37 11.15
N LYS A 38 7.98 0.20 12.23
CA LYS A 38 8.10 -0.36 13.59
C LYS A 38 7.47 -1.76 13.68
N LYS A 39 6.29 -1.96 13.06
CA LYS A 39 5.63 -3.27 13.02
C LYS A 39 6.46 -4.31 12.27
N ILE A 40 6.98 -3.98 11.08
CA ILE A 40 7.82 -4.89 10.28
C ILE A 40 9.13 -5.22 11.03
N SER A 41 9.80 -4.22 11.59
CA SER A 41 11.04 -4.40 12.35
C SER A 41 10.83 -5.27 13.59
N ALA A 42 9.75 -5.03 14.36
CA ALA A 42 9.42 -5.84 15.53
C ALA A 42 9.14 -7.30 15.16
N MET A 43 8.38 -7.52 14.09
CA MET A 43 8.02 -8.86 13.61
C MET A 43 9.25 -9.67 13.18
N LEU A 44 10.19 -9.03 12.47
CA LEU A 44 11.39 -9.70 11.97
C LEU A 44 12.58 -9.63 12.94
N LYS A 45 12.43 -8.95 14.09
CA LYS A 45 13.51 -8.64 15.05
C LYS A 45 14.71 -7.95 14.39
N LEU A 46 14.43 -7.02 13.47
CA LEU A 46 15.42 -6.26 12.71
C LEU A 46 15.47 -4.80 13.15
N PRO A 47 16.58 -4.07 12.90
CA PRO A 47 16.67 -2.63 13.14
C PRO A 47 15.56 -1.84 12.44
N LEU A 48 15.15 -0.70 13.04
CA LEU A 48 14.08 0.16 12.52
C LEU A 48 14.33 0.63 11.09
N PHE A 49 15.58 0.94 10.75
CA PHE A 49 15.97 1.35 9.40
C PHE A 49 15.62 0.28 8.34
N ILE A 50 15.81 -1.01 8.67
CA ILE A 50 15.46 -2.10 7.75
C ILE A 50 13.93 -2.18 7.58
N GLY A 51 13.15 -1.93 8.64
CA GLY A 51 11.70 -1.84 8.55
C GLY A 51 11.23 -0.77 7.57
N TRP A 52 11.88 0.40 7.54
CA TRP A 52 11.60 1.44 6.56
C TRP A 52 11.95 1.02 5.13
N VAL A 53 13.14 0.44 4.92
CA VAL A 53 13.54 -0.06 3.61
C VAL A 53 12.53 -1.10 3.09
N MET A 54 12.15 -2.05 3.93
CA MET A 54 11.15 -3.07 3.60
C MET A 54 9.79 -2.44 3.30
N HIS A 55 9.37 -1.43 4.07
CA HIS A 55 8.08 -0.76 3.86
C HIS A 55 7.99 -0.11 2.48
N PHE A 56 9.01 0.66 2.09
CA PHE A 56 9.08 1.29 0.77
C PHE A 56 9.26 0.27 -0.36
N MET A 57 10.05 -0.78 -0.13
CA MET A 57 10.23 -1.87 -1.10
C MET A 57 8.90 -2.58 -1.39
N MET A 58 8.09 -2.88 -0.36
CA MET A 58 6.76 -3.46 -0.53
C MET A 58 5.84 -2.53 -1.33
N GLY A 59 5.92 -1.21 -1.12
CA GLY A 59 5.20 -0.23 -1.93
C GLY A 59 5.52 -0.32 -3.43
N ILE A 60 6.80 -0.45 -3.76
CA ILE A 60 7.26 -0.65 -5.15
C ILE A 60 6.71 -1.97 -5.69
N ILE A 61 6.85 -3.07 -4.95
CA ILE A 61 6.36 -4.40 -5.34
C ILE A 61 4.85 -4.38 -5.60
N PHE A 62 4.06 -3.80 -4.68
CA PHE A 62 2.62 -3.68 -4.86
C PHE A 62 2.26 -2.80 -6.06
N THR A 63 3.06 -1.79 -6.38
CA THR A 63 2.84 -1.00 -7.59
C THR A 63 3.13 -1.79 -8.87
N PHE A 64 4.13 -2.68 -8.86
CA PHE A 64 4.30 -3.65 -9.96
C PHE A 64 3.09 -4.56 -10.10
N LEU A 65 2.55 -5.08 -8.99
CA LEU A 65 1.33 -5.90 -9.01
C LEU A 65 0.13 -5.12 -9.55
N TYR A 66 -0.01 -3.84 -9.18
CA TYR A 66 -1.04 -2.96 -9.74
C TYR A 66 -0.94 -2.92 -11.27
N VAL A 67 0.26 -2.69 -11.81
CA VAL A 67 0.43 -2.53 -13.27
C VAL A 67 0.22 -3.84 -14.02
N ILE A 68 0.69 -4.97 -13.48
CA ILE A 68 0.66 -6.26 -14.18
C ILE A 68 -0.72 -6.92 -14.08
N LEU A 69 -1.32 -6.90 -12.88
CA LEU A 69 -2.52 -7.67 -12.60
C LEU A 69 -3.79 -6.81 -12.60
N TRP A 70 -3.71 -5.53 -12.22
CA TRP A 70 -4.91 -4.71 -11.95
C TRP A 70 -5.20 -3.64 -13.02
N ALA A 71 -4.16 -3.02 -13.55
CA ALA A 71 -4.28 -1.84 -14.42
C ALA A 71 -5.02 -2.15 -15.72
N ASP A 72 -4.85 -3.33 -16.32
CA ASP A 72 -5.49 -3.68 -17.59
C ASP A 72 -6.78 -4.51 -17.41
N HIS A 73 -6.90 -5.27 -16.32
CA HIS A 73 -8.05 -6.18 -16.11
C HIS A 73 -9.26 -5.51 -15.47
N CYS A 74 -9.05 -4.43 -14.72
CA CYS A 74 -10.12 -3.76 -13.99
C CYS A 74 -10.74 -2.62 -14.84
N LYS A 75 -11.93 -2.85 -15.41
CA LYS A 75 -12.68 -1.92 -16.28
C LYS A 75 -13.39 -0.78 -15.52
N ILE A 76 -12.78 -0.26 -14.46
CA ILE A 76 -13.34 0.84 -13.68
C ILE A 76 -12.95 2.18 -14.31
N LYS A 77 -13.95 3.00 -14.65
CA LYS A 77 -13.78 4.31 -15.29
C LYS A 77 -13.05 5.32 -14.40
N TYR A 78 -13.36 5.33 -13.11
CA TYR A 78 -12.80 6.30 -12.15
C TYR A 78 -11.48 5.80 -11.56
N LYS A 79 -10.40 6.53 -11.83
CA LYS A 79 -9.04 6.18 -11.39
C LYS A 79 -8.91 6.07 -9.86
N TRP A 80 -9.49 7.01 -9.13
CA TRP A 80 -9.46 7.00 -7.67
C TRP A 80 -10.21 5.79 -7.10
N LEU A 81 -11.35 5.41 -7.69
CA LEU A 81 -12.10 4.24 -7.24
C LEU A 81 -11.33 2.94 -7.54
N LYS A 82 -10.73 2.85 -8.73
CA LYS A 82 -9.88 1.72 -9.12
C LYS A 82 -8.69 1.54 -8.17
N GLY A 83 -8.06 2.65 -7.81
CA GLY A 83 -6.97 2.70 -6.83
C GLY A 83 -7.43 2.37 -5.42
N GLY A 84 -8.59 2.88 -5.00
CA GLY A 84 -9.16 2.60 -3.69
C GLY A 84 -9.45 1.10 -3.50
N ILE A 85 -10.08 0.46 -4.48
CA ILE A 85 -10.35 -0.99 -4.43
C ILE A 85 -9.03 -1.78 -4.43
N PHE A 86 -8.05 -1.36 -5.24
CA PHE A 86 -6.72 -1.96 -5.17
C PHE A 86 -6.09 -1.83 -3.77
N GLY A 87 -6.20 -0.66 -3.15
CA GLY A 87 -5.77 -0.42 -1.78
C GLY A 87 -6.43 -1.36 -0.77
N VAL A 88 -7.75 -1.58 -0.88
CA VAL A 88 -8.47 -2.56 -0.05
C VAL A 88 -7.90 -3.96 -0.23
N MET A 89 -7.63 -4.39 -1.47
CA MET A 89 -7.03 -5.71 -1.74
C MET A 89 -5.64 -5.84 -1.09
N ILE A 90 -4.79 -4.83 -1.21
CA ILE A 90 -3.47 -4.83 -0.56
C ILE A 90 -3.61 -4.85 0.96
N PHE A 91 -4.56 -4.10 1.53
CA PHE A 91 -4.84 -4.15 2.96
C PHE A 91 -5.18 -5.57 3.41
N LEU A 92 -6.06 -6.28 2.70
CA LEU A 92 -6.43 -7.66 3.03
C LEU A 92 -5.22 -8.59 2.95
N ILE A 93 -4.39 -8.46 1.90
CA ILE A 93 -3.14 -9.21 1.79
C ILE A 93 -2.23 -8.92 2.98
N ALA A 94 -2.08 -7.65 3.37
CA ALA A 94 -1.27 -7.27 4.53
C ALA A 94 -1.82 -7.86 5.85
N GLN A 95 -3.15 -7.89 6.04
CA GLN A 95 -3.77 -8.52 7.21
C GLN A 95 -3.51 -10.02 7.25
N ILE A 96 -3.67 -10.72 6.12
CA ILE A 96 -3.40 -12.16 6.03
C ILE A 96 -1.91 -12.44 6.29
N LEU A 97 -1.01 -11.64 5.71
CA LEU A 97 0.43 -11.78 5.93
C LEU A 97 0.82 -11.55 7.40
N MET A 98 0.19 -10.60 8.09
CA MET A 98 0.39 -10.43 9.53
C MET A 98 -0.15 -11.62 10.33
N LEU A 99 -1.32 -12.15 9.95
CA LEU A 99 -1.93 -13.30 10.61
C LEU A 99 -1.02 -14.54 10.59
N ILE A 100 -0.36 -14.81 9.46
CA ILE A 100 0.49 -16.01 9.31
C ILE A 100 1.87 -15.86 9.94
N THR A 101 2.35 -14.62 10.14
CA THR A 101 3.71 -14.34 10.62
C THR A 101 3.76 -14.09 12.13
N GLN A 102 2.64 -13.79 12.76
CA GLN A 102 2.55 -13.58 14.21
C GLN A 102 2.31 -14.92 14.92
N PRO A 103 3.01 -15.22 16.04
CA PRO A 103 2.68 -16.39 16.86
C PRO A 103 1.23 -16.29 17.35
N MET A 104 0.46 -17.39 17.33
CA MET A 104 -0.95 -17.43 17.78
C MET A 104 -1.17 -16.89 19.20
N ASN A 105 -0.11 -16.80 20.00
CA ASN A 105 -0.12 -16.40 21.40
C ASN A 105 -0.09 -14.86 21.56
N ASN A 106 0.21 -14.12 20.48
CA ASN A 106 0.27 -12.66 20.42
C ASN A 106 -0.82 -12.10 19.49
N PHE A 107 -2.00 -12.73 19.47
CA PHE A 107 -3.19 -12.12 18.87
C PHE A 107 -3.63 -10.92 19.71
N ASP A 108 -2.86 -9.85 19.62
CA ASP A 108 -3.35 -8.53 19.97
C ASP A 108 -4.35 -8.19 18.88
N ILE A 109 -5.65 -8.36 19.17
CA ILE A 109 -6.72 -7.96 18.26
C ILE A 109 -6.49 -6.49 18.01
N MET A 110 -5.94 -6.19 16.83
CA MET A 110 -5.66 -4.84 16.40
C MET A 110 -6.93 -4.03 16.67
N THR A 111 -6.82 -3.00 17.52
CA THR A 111 -8.02 -2.24 17.91
C THR A 111 -8.78 -1.82 16.66
N VAL A 112 -10.11 -1.74 16.73
CA VAL A 112 -10.93 -1.35 15.57
C VAL A 112 -10.40 -0.06 14.94
N ALA A 113 -9.95 0.89 15.76
CA ALA A 113 -9.31 2.12 15.31
C ALA A 113 -8.02 1.86 14.50
N THR A 114 -7.12 0.99 15.00
CA THR A 114 -5.90 0.61 14.27
C THR A 114 -6.18 -0.10 12.95
N MET A 115 -7.21 -0.94 12.91
CA MET A 115 -7.63 -1.62 11.69
C MET A 115 -8.18 -0.64 10.66
N MET A 116 -9.02 0.29 11.10
CA MET A 116 -9.57 1.36 10.24
C MET A 116 -8.47 2.27 9.71
N GLY A 117 -7.55 2.74 10.55
CA GLY A 117 -6.44 3.58 10.09
C GLY A 117 -5.53 2.84 9.12
N SER A 118 -5.23 1.55 9.37
CA SER A 118 -4.49 0.73 8.40
C SER A 118 -5.25 0.63 7.07
N LEU A 119 -6.55 0.38 7.07
CA LEU A 119 -7.36 0.32 5.86
C LEU A 119 -7.32 1.63 5.06
N VAL A 120 -7.54 2.77 5.74
CA VAL A 120 -7.52 4.09 5.09
C VAL A 120 -6.13 4.38 4.51
N GLY A 121 -5.06 4.06 5.24
CA GLY A 121 -3.69 4.21 4.73
C GLY A 121 -3.46 3.47 3.41
N HIS A 122 -3.93 2.22 3.30
CA HIS A 122 -3.79 1.44 2.07
C HIS A 122 -4.69 1.95 0.93
N ILE A 123 -5.88 2.48 1.25
CA ILE A 123 -6.74 3.15 0.27
C ILE A 123 -6.02 4.40 -0.29
N VAL A 124 -5.41 5.21 0.58
CA VAL A 124 -4.61 6.38 0.17
C VAL A 124 -3.46 5.96 -0.74
N PHE A 125 -2.69 4.93 -0.36
CA PHE A 125 -1.65 4.35 -1.20
C PHE A 125 -2.18 3.96 -2.59
N GLY A 126 -3.27 3.18 -2.63
CA GLY A 126 -3.83 2.67 -3.88
C GLY A 126 -4.35 3.79 -4.80
N ILE A 127 -5.02 4.81 -4.24
CA ILE A 127 -5.46 6.00 -4.99
C ILE A 127 -4.26 6.72 -5.61
N VAL A 128 -3.23 7.01 -4.82
CA VAL A 128 -2.03 7.74 -5.29
C VAL A 128 -1.33 6.97 -6.41
N VAL A 129 -1.13 5.66 -6.24
CA VAL A 129 -0.55 4.80 -7.28
C VAL A 129 -1.37 4.82 -8.56
N ALA A 130 -2.69 4.65 -8.46
CA ALA A 130 -3.58 4.63 -9.62
C ALA A 130 -3.63 6.00 -10.34
N MET A 131 -3.52 7.10 -9.61
CA MET A 131 -3.49 8.45 -10.19
C MET A 131 -2.20 8.70 -10.98
N ILE A 132 -1.03 8.31 -10.43
CA ILE A 132 0.27 8.50 -11.10
C ILE A 132 0.44 7.53 -12.28
N MET A 133 0.04 6.27 -12.11
CA MET A 133 0.09 5.29 -13.19
C MET A 133 -1.00 5.52 -14.23
N GLY A 134 -2.08 6.22 -13.87
CA GLY A 134 -3.19 6.55 -14.75
C GLY A 134 -3.81 5.31 -15.41
N ASN A 135 -4.46 5.53 -16.56
CA ASN A 135 -4.74 4.44 -17.48
C ASN A 135 -3.42 4.18 -18.20
N SER A 136 -2.55 3.35 -17.61
CA SER A 136 -1.41 2.81 -18.32
C SER A 136 -1.92 1.84 -19.39
N CYS A 137 -2.55 2.41 -20.42
CA CYS A 137 -2.89 1.73 -21.66
C CYS A 137 -1.57 1.14 -22.16
N ARG A 138 -1.45 -0.20 -22.12
CA ARG A 138 -0.55 -0.89 -23.04
C ARG A 138 -0.83 -0.29 -24.42
N THR A 139 0.22 0.19 -25.06
CA THR A 139 0.25 0.62 -26.46
C THR A 139 -0.85 -0.06 -27.29
N ASN A 140 -1.76 0.77 -27.82
CA ASN A 140 -2.54 0.50 -29.02
C ASN A 140 -3.65 -0.59 -28.92
N LYS A 141 -4.87 -0.21 -28.47
CA LYS A 141 -6.16 -0.54 -29.13
C LYS A 141 -7.45 -0.28 -28.33
N TYR A 142 -7.42 -0.04 -27.03
CA TYR A 142 -8.65 -0.06 -26.22
C TYR A 142 -8.80 1.10 -25.21
N CYS A 143 -8.23 2.27 -25.54
CA CYS A 143 -8.57 3.51 -24.86
C CYS A 143 -9.56 4.29 -25.74
N ASN A 144 -10.82 3.83 -25.77
CA ASN A 144 -12.00 4.61 -26.17
C ASN A 144 -12.77 5.00 -24.92
#